data_AF-A0ABD2XVY5-F1
#
_entry.id   AF-A0ABD2XVY5-F1
#
_cell.length_a   1.000
_cell.length_b   1.000
_cell.length_c   1.000
_cell.angle_alpha   90.00
_cell.angle_beta   90.00
_cell.angle_gamma   90.00
#
_symmetry.space_group_name_H-M   'P 1'
#
loop_
_entity.id
_entity.type
_entity.pdbx_description
1 polymer ?
#
loop_
_entity_poly.entity_id
_entity_poly.type
_entity_poly.pdbx_seq_one_letter_code
_entity_poly.pdbx_strand_id
1 'polypeptide(L)'
;MNLGESKGSWADVVRASTHGSRGIALNYITPNIVNIQNVFQISIDEVKSGLDKWKNGVVGFVSRHQPNGFYVLVFESEEMKIEVLSQAAWRFFNKILYLKAWFAGMDLTQTDIVRVPIWVRFSQLKFHYYADKTLIKFASVYWESFVC
;
A
#
# COMPACT_ATOMS: atom_id res chain seq x y z
N MET A 1 3.09 14.09 31.34
CA MET A 1 2.68 12.95 32.16
C MET A 1 2.58 11.73 31.27
N ASN A 2 3.00 10.59 31.81
CA ASN A 2 3.35 9.34 31.12
C ASN A 2 2.19 8.71 30.34
N LEU A 3 2.42 8.34 29.09
CA LEU A 3 1.62 7.34 28.35
C LEU A 3 2.37 6.01 28.38
N GLY A 4 2.42 5.43 29.57
CA GLY A 4 2.83 4.05 29.79
C GLY A 4 1.65 3.34 30.43
N GLU A 5 0.73 2.82 29.63
CA GLU A 5 -0.28 1.89 30.12
C GLU A 5 -0.34 0.67 29.19
N SER A 6 -0.25 -0.49 29.82
CA SER A 6 -0.17 -1.81 29.22
C SER A 6 -1.31 -2.05 28.23
N LYS A 7 -0.97 -2.47 27.01
CA LYS A 7 -1.94 -3.04 26.07
C LYS A 7 -2.63 -4.22 26.75
N GLY A 8 -3.91 -4.05 27.09
CA GLY A 8 -4.80 -5.14 27.49
C GLY A 8 -4.82 -6.23 26.42
N SER A 9 -5.31 -7.42 26.78
CA SER A 9 -5.37 -8.53 25.84
C SER A 9 -6.14 -8.12 24.59
N TRP A 10 -5.86 -8.74 23.44
CA TRP A 10 -6.64 -8.50 22.22
C TRP A 10 -8.14 -8.69 22.43
N ALA A 11 -8.55 -9.53 23.38
CA ALA A 11 -9.95 -9.71 23.75
C ALA A 11 -10.56 -8.42 24.33
N ASP A 12 -9.80 -7.62 25.08
CA ASP A 12 -10.28 -6.37 25.67
C ASP A 12 -10.43 -5.29 24.60
N VAL A 13 -9.51 -5.27 23.62
CA VAL A 13 -9.59 -4.40 22.44
C VAL A 13 -10.83 -4.73 21.60
N VAL A 14 -11.10 -6.02 21.36
CA VAL A 14 -12.25 -6.50 20.59
C VAL A 14 -13.57 -6.21 21.31
N ARG A 15 -13.63 -6.40 22.63
CA ARG A 15 -14.84 -6.08 23.43
C ARG A 15 -15.13 -4.58 23.44
N ALA A 16 -14.09 -3.75 23.50
CA ALA A 16 -14.23 -2.29 23.47
C ALA A 16 -14.73 -1.76 22.11
N SER A 17 -14.32 -2.36 20.98
CA SER A 17 -14.79 -1.97 19.64
C SER A 17 -16.23 -2.43 19.33
N THR A 18 -16.74 -3.41 20.08
CA THR A 18 -18.11 -3.92 19.94
C THR A 18 -19.16 -2.92 20.47
N HIS A 19 -18.77 -2.01 21.38
CA HIS A 19 -19.63 -0.90 21.78
C HIS A 19 -19.60 0.16 20.68
N GLY A 20 -20.64 0.19 19.85
CA GLY A 20 -20.79 0.99 18.62
C GLY A 20 -20.70 2.52 18.75
N SER A 21 -20.12 3.05 19.83
CA SER A 21 -19.91 4.48 20.02
C SER A 21 -18.64 5.01 19.34
N ARG A 22 -17.70 4.16 18.87
CA ARG A 22 -16.40 4.60 18.30
C ARG A 22 -15.83 3.75 17.14
N GLY A 23 -16.61 2.91 16.43
CA GLY A 23 -16.07 2.14 15.30
C GLY A 23 -17.00 1.09 14.68
N ILE A 24 -16.44 0.25 13.81
CA ILE A 24 -17.12 -0.88 13.18
C ILE A 24 -17.34 -1.98 14.23
N ALA A 25 -18.60 -2.34 14.48
CA ALA A 25 -18.96 -3.44 15.37
C ALA A 25 -18.47 -4.77 14.79
N LEU A 26 -17.76 -5.56 15.60
CA LEU A 26 -17.30 -6.89 15.20
C LEU A 26 -18.43 -7.91 15.41
N ASN A 27 -18.72 -8.71 14.37
CA ASN A 27 -19.66 -9.82 14.47
C ASN A 27 -18.88 -11.12 14.71
N TYR A 28 -19.25 -11.85 15.77
CA TYR A 28 -18.65 -13.16 16.04
C TYR A 28 -19.24 -14.23 15.13
N ILE A 29 -18.38 -14.98 14.44
CA ILE A 29 -18.76 -16.13 13.60
C ILE A 29 -18.35 -17.40 14.34
N THR A 30 -19.32 -18.29 14.60
CA THR A 30 -19.05 -19.57 15.27
C THR A 30 -18.28 -20.50 14.31
N PRO A 31 -17.09 -21.00 14.67
CA PRO A 31 -16.33 -21.90 13.81
C PRO A 31 -16.96 -23.30 13.76
N ASN A 32 -16.76 -24.01 12.65
CA ASN A 32 -17.07 -25.42 12.53
C ASN A 32 -15.91 -26.24 13.08
N ILE A 33 -16.20 -27.26 13.89
CA ILE A 33 -15.15 -28.16 14.39
C ILE A 33 -15.03 -29.33 13.41
N VAL A 34 -13.91 -29.41 12.71
CA VAL A 34 -13.59 -30.51 11.79
C VAL A 34 -12.27 -31.12 12.23
N ASN A 35 -12.24 -32.41 12.57
CA ASN A 35 -11.05 -33.12 13.04
C ASN A 35 -10.33 -32.42 14.22
N ILE A 36 -11.09 -31.92 15.21
CA ILE A 36 -10.57 -31.21 16.41
C ILE A 36 -9.93 -29.85 16.07
N GLN A 37 -10.03 -29.39 14.82
CA GLN A 37 -9.61 -28.05 14.42
C GLN A 37 -10.83 -27.14 14.27
N ASN A 38 -10.72 -25.93 14.81
CA ASN A 38 -11.68 -24.86 14.55
C ASN A 38 -11.44 -24.34 13.13
N VAL A 39 -12.30 -24.76 12.20
CA VAL A 39 -12.28 -24.33 10.81
C VAL A 39 -13.47 -23.40 10.60
N PHE A 40 -13.21 -22.18 10.14
CA PHE A 40 -14.28 -21.30 9.67
C PHE A 40 -14.28 -21.32 8.15
N GLN A 41 -15.47 -21.42 7.55
CA GLN A 41 -15.63 -21.37 6.11
C GLN A 41 -16.11 -19.98 5.74
N ILE A 42 -15.25 -19.20 5.10
CA ILE A 42 -15.64 -17.93 4.50
C ILE A 42 -16.43 -18.25 3.24
N SER A 43 -17.61 -17.64 3.09
CA SER A 43 -18.40 -17.80 1.87
C SER A 43 -17.67 -17.15 0.68
N ILE A 44 -17.84 -17.72 -0.51
CA ILE A 44 -17.27 -17.14 -1.74
C ILE A 44 -17.79 -15.71 -1.97
N ASP A 45 -19.04 -15.43 -1.62
CA ASP A 45 -19.64 -14.10 -1.82
C ASP A 45 -19.06 -13.06 -0.85
N GLU A 46 -18.70 -13.47 0.37
CA GLU A 46 -17.97 -12.61 1.31
C GLU A 46 -16.54 -12.32 0.82
N VAL A 47 -15.86 -13.32 0.25
CA VAL A 47 -14.55 -13.11 -0.40
C VAL A 47 -14.68 -12.14 -1.56
N LYS A 48 -15.67 -12.32 -2.44
CA LYS A 48 -15.94 -11.41 -3.57
C LYS A 48 -16.25 -10.00 -3.11
N SER A 49 -17.13 -9.85 -2.11
CA SER A 49 -17.46 -8.55 -1.52
C SER A 49 -16.22 -7.87 -0.93
N GLY A 50 -15.34 -8.65 -0.29
CA GLY A 50 -14.03 -8.17 0.15
C GLY A 50 -13.19 -7.65 -1.01
N LEU A 51 -13.00 -8.46 -2.05
CA LEU A 51 -12.21 -8.07 -3.23
C LEU A 51 -12.79 -6.82 -3.92
N ASP A 52 -14.10 -6.73 -4.06
CA ASP A 52 -14.78 -5.58 -4.66
C ASP A 52 -14.57 -4.29 -3.85
N LYS A 53 -14.56 -4.38 -2.51
CA LYS A 53 -14.25 -3.22 -1.65
C LYS A 53 -12.81 -2.73 -1.84
N TRP A 54 -11.88 -3.64 -2.10
CA TRP A 54 -10.46 -3.34 -2.23
C TRP A 54 -10.00 -3.17 -3.69
N LYS A 55 -10.89 -3.26 -4.68
CA LYS A 55 -10.55 -3.17 -6.12
C LYS A 55 -9.84 -1.86 -6.48
N ASN A 56 -10.17 -0.78 -5.77
CA ASN A 56 -9.59 0.54 -5.92
C ASN A 56 -8.51 0.84 -4.86
N GLY A 57 -7.96 -0.20 -4.23
CA GLY A 57 -6.90 -0.09 -3.25
C GLY A 57 -5.53 0.20 -3.87
N VAL A 58 -4.78 1.08 -3.22
CA VAL A 58 -3.39 1.42 -3.54
C VAL A 58 -2.59 1.37 -2.25
N VAL A 59 -1.42 0.73 -2.32
CA VAL A 59 -0.47 0.66 -1.21
C VAL A 59 0.66 1.66 -1.48
N GLY A 60 0.90 2.56 -0.53
CA GLY A 60 2.00 3.51 -0.55
C GLY A 60 3.10 3.13 0.44
N PHE A 61 4.32 2.95 -0.05
CA PHE A 61 5.48 2.61 0.76
C PHE A 61 6.36 3.84 1.02
N VAL A 62 6.83 4.02 2.27
CA VAL A 62 7.67 5.15 2.69
C VAL A 62 9.12 4.75 2.85
N SER A 63 10.07 5.41 2.17
CA SER A 63 11.50 5.04 2.21
C SER A 63 12.09 4.71 3.61
N ARG A 64 12.81 3.56 3.65
CA ARG A 64 13.81 2.90 4.53
C ARG A 64 13.91 3.24 6.04
N HIS A 65 13.46 4.38 6.53
CA HIS A 65 13.63 4.78 7.93
C HIS A 65 12.43 4.47 8.83
N GLN A 66 11.43 3.73 8.33
CA GLN A 66 10.34 3.23 9.16
C GLN A 66 10.13 1.73 8.93
N PRO A 67 10.44 0.87 9.90
CA PRO A 67 10.04 -0.53 9.80
C PRO A 67 8.51 -0.59 9.67
N ASN A 68 8.03 -1.18 8.58
CA ASN A 68 6.60 -1.40 8.28
C ASN A 68 5.77 -0.14 7.94
N GLY A 69 6.40 0.92 7.46
CA GLY A 69 5.71 2.15 7.06
C GLY A 69 5.04 2.04 5.69
N PHE A 70 3.85 1.43 5.63
CA PHE A 70 2.96 1.51 4.47
C PHE A 70 1.64 2.20 4.82
N TYR A 71 1.06 2.84 3.82
CA TYR A 71 -0.30 3.39 3.87
C TYR A 71 -1.15 2.64 2.85
N VAL A 72 -2.40 2.39 3.20
CA VAL A 72 -3.39 1.88 2.23
C VAL A 72 -4.40 2.98 1.96
N LEU A 73 -4.56 3.29 0.69
CA LEU A 73 -5.47 4.30 0.16
C LEU A 73 -6.54 3.55 -0.64
N VAL A 74 -7.81 3.79 -0.37
CA VAL A 74 -8.92 3.22 -1.15
C VAL A 74 -9.65 4.36 -1.83
N PHE A 75 -9.70 4.33 -3.15
CA PHE A 75 -10.35 5.38 -3.95
C PHE A 75 -11.79 5.02 -4.26
N GLU A 76 -12.66 6.03 -4.32
CA GLU A 76 -14.07 5.84 -4.68
C GLU A 76 -14.23 5.40 -6.13
N SER A 77 -13.42 5.96 -7.04
CA SER A 77 -13.47 5.66 -8.48
C SER A 77 -12.15 5.06 -8.98
N GLU A 78 -12.27 4.23 -10.02
CA GLU A 78 -11.12 3.62 -10.68
C GLU A 78 -10.29 4.67 -11.43
N GLU A 79 -10.94 5.67 -11.99
CA GLU A 79 -10.30 6.80 -12.68
C GLU A 79 -9.35 7.56 -11.74
N MET A 80 -9.78 7.84 -10.50
CA MET A 80 -8.91 8.47 -9.49
C MET A 80 -7.71 7.59 -9.15
N LYS A 81 -7.92 6.27 -9.00
CA LYS A 81 -6.83 5.31 -8.78
C LYS A 81 -5.83 5.33 -9.94
N ILE A 82 -6.32 5.32 -11.18
CA ILE A 82 -5.48 5.36 -12.39
C ILE A 82 -4.70 6.66 -12.45
N GLU A 83 -5.35 7.80 -12.21
CA GLU A 83 -4.69 9.11 -12.18
C GLU A 83 -3.57 9.11 -11.14
N VAL A 84 -3.84 8.63 -9.92
CA VAL A 84 -2.85 8.58 -8.85
C VAL A 84 -1.67 7.67 -9.18
N LEU A 85 -1.93 6.49 -9.75
CA LEU A 85 -0.89 5.53 -10.14
C LEU A 85 -0.11 5.98 -11.39
N SER A 86 -0.70 6.80 -12.26
CA SER A 86 -0.03 7.35 -13.44
C SER A 86 1.05 8.37 -13.09
N GLN A 87 0.98 8.95 -11.88
CA GLN A 87 1.95 9.92 -11.43
C GLN A 87 3.22 9.26 -10.89
N ALA A 88 4.33 9.84 -11.30
CA ALA A 88 5.69 9.37 -11.05
C ALA A 88 6.06 9.19 -9.57
N ALA A 89 5.72 10.17 -8.73
CA ALA A 89 6.13 10.22 -7.34
C ALA A 89 5.18 11.12 -6.54
N TRP A 90 4.75 10.62 -5.39
CA TRP A 90 3.94 11.38 -4.45
C TRP A 90 4.78 11.79 -3.25
N ARG A 91 4.60 13.02 -2.76
CA ARG A 91 5.21 13.48 -1.52
C ARG A 91 4.17 13.55 -0.42
N PHE A 92 4.47 12.93 0.73
CA PHE A 92 3.63 12.94 1.92
C PHE A 92 4.52 13.13 3.15
N PHE A 93 4.26 14.16 3.97
CA PHE A 93 5.09 14.55 5.12
C PHE A 93 6.60 14.65 4.80
N ASN A 94 6.94 15.29 3.67
CA ASN A 94 8.32 15.44 3.17
C ASN A 94 9.04 14.09 2.86
N LYS A 95 8.28 13.00 2.70
CA LYS A 95 8.78 11.69 2.27
C LYS A 95 8.16 11.32 0.92
N ILE A 96 8.92 10.62 0.09
CA ILE A 96 8.41 10.07 -1.17
C ILE A 96 7.63 8.79 -0.87
N LEU A 97 6.42 8.70 -1.39
CA LEU A 97 5.58 7.51 -1.39
C LEU A 97 5.73 6.78 -2.73
N TYR A 98 6.11 5.52 -2.64
CA TYR A 98 6.06 4.59 -3.77
C TYR A 98 4.69 3.93 -3.79
N LEU A 99 3.87 4.30 -4.75
CA LEU A 99 2.52 3.76 -4.87
C LEU A 99 2.51 2.53 -5.77
N LYS A 100 1.77 1.50 -5.35
CA LYS A 100 1.49 0.30 -6.14
C LYS A 100 0.01 -0.05 -5.99
N ALA A 101 -0.62 -0.52 -7.07
CA ALA A 101 -1.96 -1.09 -6.98
C ALA A 101 -1.97 -2.27 -6.01
N TRP A 102 -2.97 -2.34 -5.14
CA TRP A 102 -3.15 -3.48 -4.24
C TRP A 102 -3.62 -4.71 -5.04
N PHE A 103 -3.19 -5.90 -4.60
CA PHE A 103 -3.72 -7.18 -5.07
C PHE A 103 -3.67 -8.23 -3.94
N ALA A 104 -4.49 -9.27 -4.07
CA ALA A 104 -4.54 -10.35 -3.09
C ALA A 104 -3.19 -11.10 -3.01
N GLY A 105 -2.65 -11.27 -1.80
CA GLY A 105 -1.34 -11.91 -1.59
C GLY A 105 -0.14 -10.99 -1.80
N MET A 106 -0.36 -9.68 -2.00
CA MET A 106 0.72 -8.69 -2.06
C MET A 106 1.54 -8.68 -0.76
N ASP A 107 2.86 -8.73 -0.91
CA ASP A 107 3.78 -8.58 0.22
C ASP A 107 3.84 -7.10 0.64
N LEU A 108 3.50 -6.85 1.91
CA LEU A 108 3.55 -5.53 2.53
C LEU A 108 4.85 -5.32 3.33
N THR A 109 5.69 -6.34 3.43
CA THR A 109 7.01 -6.22 4.04
C THR A 109 7.90 -5.40 3.10
N GLN A 110 8.51 -4.37 3.67
CA GLN A 110 9.26 -3.38 2.91
C GLN A 110 10.69 -3.86 2.63
N THR A 111 10.85 -4.96 1.89
CA THR A 111 12.16 -5.57 1.67
C THR A 111 12.91 -5.01 0.46
N ASP A 112 12.21 -4.51 -0.57
CA ASP A 112 12.84 -4.39 -1.90
C ASP A 112 12.84 -3.01 -2.57
N ILE A 113 12.63 -1.90 -1.84
CA ILE A 113 12.90 -0.56 -2.42
C ILE A 113 14.41 -0.27 -2.32
N VAL A 114 15.21 -1.09 -2.99
CA VAL A 114 16.67 -0.88 -3.16
C VAL A 114 16.93 0.15 -4.25
N ARG A 115 16.01 0.27 -5.23
CA ARG A 115 16.07 1.21 -6.34
C ARG A 115 14.79 2.02 -6.43
N VAL A 116 14.94 3.33 -6.34
CA VAL A 116 13.88 4.31 -6.52
C VAL A 116 13.74 4.59 -8.01
N PRO A 117 12.60 4.30 -8.66
CA PRO A 117 12.39 4.75 -10.03
C PRO A 117 12.31 6.28 -10.03
N ILE A 118 13.31 6.93 -10.64
CA ILE A 118 13.31 8.38 -10.87
C ILE A 118 12.70 8.62 -12.24
N TRP A 119 11.60 9.37 -12.27
CA TRP A 119 10.99 9.80 -13.52
C TRP A 119 11.59 11.14 -13.92
N VAL A 120 12.34 11.14 -15.03
CA VAL A 120 12.95 12.35 -15.59
C VAL A 120 12.09 12.82 -16.76
N ARG A 121 11.54 14.04 -16.66
CA ARG A 121 10.83 14.67 -17.78
C ARG A 121 11.80 15.59 -18.53
N PHE A 122 12.14 15.24 -19.75
CA PHE A 122 12.95 16.10 -20.63
C PHE A 122 12.04 17.14 -21.32
N SER A 123 11.79 18.27 -20.65
CA SER A 123 11.13 19.39 -21.32
C SER A 123 11.99 19.88 -22.48
N GLN A 124 11.41 19.98 -23.69
CA GLN A 124 12.05 20.47 -24.93
C GLN A 124 12.94 19.47 -25.69
N LEU A 125 12.90 18.17 -25.37
CA LEU A 125 13.58 17.18 -26.19
C LEU A 125 12.92 17.10 -27.58
N LYS A 126 13.69 17.32 -28.65
CA LYS A 126 13.19 17.18 -30.03
C LYS A 126 12.94 15.70 -30.35
N PHE A 127 11.96 15.42 -31.20
CA PHE A 127 11.52 14.06 -31.53
C PHE A 127 12.66 13.11 -31.97
N HIS A 128 13.64 13.61 -32.72
CA HIS A 128 14.78 12.80 -33.19
C HIS A 128 15.72 12.31 -32.09
N TYR A 129 15.56 12.76 -30.84
CA TYR A 129 16.31 12.26 -29.68
C TYR A 129 15.55 11.20 -28.86
N TYR A 130 14.34 10.81 -29.25
CA TYR A 130 13.54 9.78 -28.54
C TYR A 130 13.91 8.33 -28.90
N ALA A 131 15.00 8.12 -29.65
CA ALA A 131 15.51 6.76 -29.86
C ALA A 131 16.03 6.17 -28.54
N ASP A 132 15.72 4.90 -28.27
CA ASP A 132 16.10 4.19 -27.03
C ASP A 132 17.57 4.40 -26.65
N LYS A 133 18.48 4.26 -27.62
CA LYS A 133 19.93 4.42 -27.40
C LYS A 133 20.31 5.82 -26.88
N THR A 134 19.62 6.84 -27.36
CA THR A 134 19.84 8.23 -26.98
C THR A 134 19.28 8.51 -25.59
N LEU A 135 18.06 8.06 -25.32
CA LEU A 135 17.41 8.22 -24.02
C LEU A 135 18.15 7.50 -22.90
N ILE A 136 18.64 6.28 -23.16
CA ILE A 136 19.46 5.52 -22.21
C ILE A 136 20.75 6.27 -21.88
N LYS A 137 21.38 6.91 -22.89
CA LYS A 137 22.60 7.70 -22.68
C LYS A 137 22.35 8.99 -21.88
N PHE A 138 21.21 9.64 -22.08
CA PHE A 138 20.82 10.74 -21.19
C PHE A 138 20.58 10.22 -19.77
N ALA A 139 19.79 9.17 -19.61
CA ALA A 139 19.48 8.59 -18.30
C ALA A 139 20.74 8.14 -17.53
N SER A 140 21.75 7.58 -18.20
CA SER A 140 22.99 7.16 -17.55
C SER A 140 23.78 8.33 -16.94
N VAL A 141 23.82 9.48 -17.62
CA VAL A 141 24.47 10.69 -17.10
C VAL A 141 23.77 11.23 -15.84
N TYR A 142 22.44 11.18 -15.81
CA TYR A 142 21.69 11.58 -14.61
C TYR A 142 21.90 10.58 -13.47
N TRP A 143 21.89 9.27 -13.74
CA TRP A 143 22.06 8.25 -12.71
C TRP A 143 23.41 8.33 -12.00
N GLU A 144 24.50 8.61 -12.72
CA GLU A 144 25.83 8.82 -12.12
C GLU A 144 25.90 10.03 -11.17
N SER A 145 25.01 11.01 -11.34
CA SER A 145 24.97 12.23 -10.51
C SER A 145 24.14 12.09 -9.23
N PHE A 146 23.30 11.05 -9.10
CA PHE A 146 22.43 10.80 -7.94
C PHE A 146 22.92 9.69 -7.00
N VAL A 147 24.03 9.05 -7.34
CA VAL A 147 24.77 8.16 -6.42
C VAL A 147 25.83 9.01 -5.71
N CYS A 148 25.42 9.66 -4.62
CA CYS A 148 26.31 10.20 -3.58
C CYS A 148 25.81 9.71 -2.22
#